data_AF-A0A126RM33-F1
#
_entry.id   AF-A0A126RM33-F1
#
_cell.length_a   1.000
_cell.length_b   1.000
_cell.length_c   1.000
_cell.angle_alpha   90.00
_cell.angle_beta   90.00
_cell.angle_gamma   90.00
#
_symmetry.space_group_name_H-M   'P 1'
#
loop_
_entity.id
_entity.type
_entity.pdbx_description
1 polymer ?
#
loop_
_entity_poly.entity_id
_entity_poly.type
_entity_poly.pdbx_seq_one_letter_code
_entity_poly.pdbx_strand_id
1 'polypeptide(L)'
;MIDRLNYTTHAIENIRRQQRELSNKGIPPEPNVYWVLDILDTAVKFILPDHGELLDLTSFDQKHADLIKLPYPITVIEAPFPPRPEDRLASGKETSSRRIGLYVEMTAAEMLKKFPGAERPEPHSEGVLVIAIYYVDAAKRWEISGCGSYFPYEQEAYNRLSEPNTPASLKYLAEVQEEGRPMSKMALRCYLAPLQPMLLHSMRQAGFDDDRIKAAMIGNISDEQIMLAQLCAVLNCGNVEQADVPVPEKLARARAKSGKLPLYDYKVLTVSGDVASREQSDKPGYESAMRRTHLRRGHIRRLAAGRLVWVRPALVNADKDAGIIEKSYRVKSS
;
A
#
# COMPACT_ATOMS: atom_id res chain seq x y z
N MET A 1 0.81 -18.43 12.38
CA MET A 1 0.88 -18.86 10.96
C MET A 1 0.13 -17.80 10.19
N ILE A 2 0.78 -17.08 9.25
CA ILE A 2 0.12 -16.00 8.51
C ILE A 2 -0.92 -16.61 7.57
N ASP A 3 -2.18 -16.19 7.71
CA ASP A 3 -3.27 -16.66 6.88
C ASP A 3 -3.18 -16.08 5.47
N ARG A 4 -3.42 -16.92 4.46
CA ARG A 4 -3.38 -16.51 3.04
C ARG A 4 -4.63 -15.71 2.68
N LEU A 5 -4.45 -14.49 2.19
CA LEU A 5 -5.56 -13.60 1.82
C LEU A 5 -6.19 -13.94 0.46
N ASN A 6 -5.36 -14.20 -0.57
CA ASN A 6 -5.79 -14.51 -1.93
C ASN A 6 -6.62 -13.40 -2.59
N TYR A 7 -6.44 -12.15 -2.18
CA TYR A 7 -7.23 -11.01 -2.66
C TYR A 7 -7.01 -10.78 -4.15
N THR A 8 -5.78 -10.88 -4.64
CA THR A 8 -5.46 -10.70 -6.07
C THR A 8 -6.26 -11.66 -6.95
N THR A 9 -6.30 -12.95 -6.63
CA THR A 9 -7.07 -13.93 -7.42
C THR A 9 -8.55 -13.56 -7.45
N HIS A 10 -9.12 -13.18 -6.29
CA HIS A 10 -10.53 -12.80 -6.22
C HIS A 10 -10.84 -11.49 -6.94
N ALA A 11 -9.94 -10.52 -6.88
CA ALA A 11 -10.05 -9.27 -7.61
C ALA A 11 -10.04 -9.52 -9.12
N ILE A 12 -9.10 -10.32 -9.63
CA ILE A 12 -9.04 -10.66 -11.06
C ILE A 12 -10.34 -11.36 -11.52
N GLU A 13 -10.81 -12.39 -10.78
CA GLU A 13 -12.06 -13.09 -11.12
C GLU A 13 -13.26 -12.13 -11.16
N ASN A 14 -13.37 -11.27 -10.16
CA ASN A 14 -14.48 -10.33 -10.01
C ASN A 14 -14.46 -9.23 -11.08
N ILE A 15 -13.31 -8.58 -11.32
CA ILE A 15 -13.17 -7.49 -12.28
C ILE A 15 -13.30 -8.01 -13.72
N ARG A 16 -12.73 -9.18 -14.06
CA ARG A 16 -12.96 -9.80 -15.39
C ARG A 16 -14.44 -10.08 -15.63
N ARG A 17 -15.18 -10.52 -14.62
CA ARG A 17 -16.62 -10.71 -14.73
C ARG A 17 -17.34 -9.38 -14.97
N GLN A 18 -17.02 -8.34 -14.21
CA GLN A 18 -17.60 -7.00 -14.40
C GLN A 18 -17.36 -6.44 -15.80
N GLN A 19 -16.13 -6.54 -16.32
CA GLN A 19 -15.81 -6.06 -17.67
C GLN A 19 -16.62 -6.79 -18.75
N ARG A 20 -16.87 -8.11 -18.60
CA ARG A 20 -17.76 -8.85 -19.49
C ARG A 20 -19.22 -8.39 -19.39
N GLU A 21 -19.71 -8.16 -18.18
CA GLU A 21 -21.07 -7.67 -17.95
C GLU A 21 -21.29 -6.28 -18.53
N LEU A 22 -20.30 -5.39 -18.42
CA LEU A 22 -20.32 -4.05 -19.05
C LEU A 22 -20.30 -4.16 -20.57
N SER A 23 -19.46 -5.03 -21.12
CA SER A 23 -19.39 -5.28 -22.57
C SER A 23 -20.74 -5.79 -23.12
N ASN A 24 -21.41 -6.69 -22.38
CA ASN A 24 -22.76 -7.18 -22.74
C ASN A 24 -23.83 -6.08 -22.72
N LYS A 25 -23.59 -4.98 -21.98
CA LYS A 25 -24.46 -3.80 -21.94
C LYS A 25 -24.06 -2.73 -22.97
N GLY A 26 -23.11 -3.01 -23.85
CA GLY A 26 -22.61 -2.08 -24.86
C GLY A 26 -21.65 -1.02 -24.32
N ILE A 27 -21.20 -1.14 -23.07
CA ILE A 27 -20.19 -0.25 -22.50
C ILE A 27 -18.81 -0.79 -22.91
N PRO A 28 -17.99 0.00 -23.63
CA PRO A 28 -16.70 -0.49 -24.10
C PRO A 28 -15.76 -0.83 -22.93
N PRO A 29 -14.94 -1.88 -23.07
CA PRO A 29 -13.95 -2.23 -22.06
C PRO A 29 -12.89 -1.12 -21.90
N GLU A 30 -12.33 -1.00 -20.70
CA GLU A 30 -11.18 -0.13 -20.42
C GLU A 30 -9.88 -0.92 -20.68
N PRO A 31 -9.09 -0.62 -21.74
CA PRO A 31 -7.91 -1.44 -22.10
C PRO A 31 -6.85 -1.50 -20.98
N ASN A 32 -6.69 -0.40 -20.26
CA ASN A 32 -5.77 -0.30 -19.13
C ASN A 32 -6.18 -1.20 -17.96
N VAL A 33 -7.48 -1.46 -17.77
CA VAL A 33 -7.97 -2.41 -16.78
C VAL A 33 -7.48 -3.82 -17.13
N TYR A 34 -7.59 -4.26 -18.38
CA TYR A 34 -7.07 -5.57 -18.79
C TYR A 34 -5.56 -5.67 -18.60
N TRP A 35 -4.81 -4.63 -18.97
CA TRP A 35 -3.37 -4.60 -18.71
C TRP A 35 -3.05 -4.77 -17.22
N VAL A 36 -3.77 -4.08 -16.31
CA VAL A 36 -3.63 -4.25 -14.86
C VAL A 36 -3.86 -5.71 -14.46
N LEU A 37 -4.93 -6.33 -14.96
CA LEU A 37 -5.26 -7.72 -14.63
C LEU A 37 -4.20 -8.72 -15.11
N ASP A 38 -3.55 -8.43 -16.24
CA ASP A 38 -2.51 -9.30 -16.79
C ASP A 38 -1.20 -9.19 -16.00
N ILE A 39 -0.81 -7.98 -15.56
CA ILE A 39 0.41 -7.82 -14.75
C ILE A 39 0.24 -8.26 -13.30
N LEU A 40 -1.00 -8.26 -12.76
CA LEU A 40 -1.28 -8.85 -11.44
C LEU A 40 -0.93 -10.34 -11.41
N ASP A 41 -1.06 -11.04 -12.54
CA ASP A 41 -0.79 -12.47 -12.63
C ASP A 41 0.70 -12.78 -12.41
N THR A 42 1.58 -11.93 -12.95
CA THR A 42 3.04 -12.13 -12.92
C THR A 42 3.75 -11.44 -11.75
N ALA A 43 3.05 -10.57 -11.02
CA ALA A 43 3.62 -9.81 -9.91
C ALA A 43 4.03 -10.69 -8.71
N VAL A 44 5.12 -10.29 -8.04
CA VAL A 44 5.51 -10.84 -6.73
C VAL A 44 4.61 -10.24 -5.66
N LYS A 45 4.00 -11.09 -4.83
CA LYS A 45 2.95 -10.67 -3.90
C LYS A 45 3.43 -10.74 -2.45
N PHE A 46 3.23 -9.65 -1.72
CA PHE A 46 3.45 -9.57 -0.29
C PHE A 46 2.12 -9.53 0.46
N ILE A 47 2.10 -10.11 1.65
CA ILE A 47 1.02 -9.90 2.62
C ILE A 47 1.55 -8.99 3.72
N LEU A 48 0.83 -7.90 3.98
CA LEU A 48 1.06 -7.05 5.14
C LEU A 48 -0.05 -7.24 6.19
N PRO A 49 0.20 -6.84 7.45
CA PRO A 49 -0.81 -6.81 8.51
C PRO A 49 -1.99 -5.87 8.20
N ASP A 50 -2.94 -5.81 9.13
CA ASP A 50 -4.07 -4.88 9.07
C ASP A 50 -3.59 -3.44 8.77
N HIS A 51 -4.27 -2.80 7.83
CA HIS A 51 -3.98 -1.48 7.28
C HIS A 51 -2.61 -1.33 6.61
N GLY A 52 -1.91 -2.44 6.38
CA GLY A 52 -0.52 -2.44 5.92
C GLY A 52 0.44 -1.75 6.88
N GLU A 53 0.07 -1.65 8.16
CA GLU A 53 0.87 -0.97 9.18
C GLU A 53 1.99 -1.87 9.70
N LEU A 54 3.22 -1.50 9.37
CA LEU A 54 4.47 -2.07 9.85
C LEU A 54 5.23 -1.09 10.75
N LEU A 55 5.04 0.22 10.54
CA LEU A 55 5.76 1.32 11.16
C LEU A 55 4.81 2.46 11.52
N ASP A 56 5.11 3.20 12.59
CA ASP A 56 4.45 4.48 12.87
C ASP A 56 4.95 5.55 11.88
N LEU A 57 4.26 5.70 10.74
CA LEU A 57 4.59 6.70 9.71
C LEU A 57 3.91 8.06 9.92
N THR A 58 3.36 8.35 11.09
CA THR A 58 2.95 9.72 11.42
C THR A 58 4.12 10.71 11.33
N SER A 59 5.35 10.19 11.38
CA SER A 59 6.61 10.91 11.17
C SER A 59 7.32 10.52 9.86
N PHE A 60 6.61 10.39 8.73
CA PHE A 60 7.26 10.27 7.42
C PHE A 60 8.21 11.45 7.19
N ASP A 61 9.42 11.18 6.70
CA ASP A 61 10.48 12.16 6.43
C ASP A 61 11.27 11.76 5.16
N GLN A 62 12.25 12.57 4.76
CA GLN A 62 13.09 12.31 3.58
C GLN A 62 13.73 10.91 3.58
N LYS A 63 14.07 10.36 4.75
CA LYS A 63 14.75 9.06 4.81
C LYS A 63 13.82 7.93 4.40
N HIS A 64 12.53 8.09 4.64
CA HIS A 64 11.54 7.13 4.15
C HIS A 64 11.41 7.23 2.64
N ALA A 65 11.41 8.46 2.09
CA ALA A 65 11.41 8.69 0.65
C ALA A 65 12.62 8.05 -0.04
N ASP A 66 13.83 8.26 0.50
CA ASP A 66 15.08 7.72 -0.06
C ASP A 66 15.13 6.18 -0.09
N LEU A 67 14.33 5.52 0.74
CA LEU A 67 14.26 4.06 0.80
C LEU A 67 13.21 3.48 -0.15
N ILE A 68 12.37 4.29 -0.78
CA ILE A 68 11.37 3.81 -1.73
C ILE A 68 12.09 3.36 -2.99
N LYS A 69 12.27 2.05 -3.10
CA LYS A 69 12.68 1.36 -4.31
C LYS A 69 12.02 -0.01 -4.32
N LEU A 70 11.40 -0.37 -5.43
CA LEU A 70 10.68 -1.63 -5.49
C LEU A 70 11.64 -2.82 -5.30
N PRO A 71 11.26 -3.83 -4.50
CA PRO A 71 12.05 -5.04 -4.35
C PRO A 71 12.02 -5.92 -5.61
N TYR A 72 10.97 -5.78 -6.42
CA TYR A 72 10.78 -6.44 -7.70
C TYR A 72 10.11 -5.49 -8.69
N PRO A 73 10.41 -5.56 -10.01
CA PRO A 73 9.87 -4.62 -11.01
C PRO A 73 8.35 -4.52 -11.02
N ILE A 74 7.66 -5.62 -10.70
CA ILE A 74 6.22 -5.64 -10.48
C ILE A 74 5.96 -6.29 -9.12
N THR A 75 5.50 -5.48 -8.17
CA THR A 75 5.21 -5.89 -6.80
C THR A 75 3.74 -5.67 -6.51
N VAL A 76 3.14 -6.59 -5.75
CA VAL A 76 1.79 -6.46 -5.21
C VAL A 76 1.86 -6.55 -3.69
N ILE A 77 1.09 -5.72 -3.02
CA ILE A 77 0.86 -5.79 -1.57
C ILE A 77 -0.61 -6.03 -1.32
N GLU A 78 -0.95 -7.08 -0.56
CA GLU A 78 -2.29 -7.32 -0.03
C GLU A 78 -2.32 -7.00 1.47
N ALA A 79 -3.33 -6.27 1.91
CA ALA A 79 -3.57 -6.03 3.34
C ALA A 79 -5.07 -6.01 3.66
N PRO A 80 -5.49 -6.56 4.82
CA PRO A 80 -6.81 -6.31 5.37
C PRO A 80 -6.93 -4.86 5.83
N PHE A 81 -8.09 -4.25 5.72
CA PHE A 81 -8.37 -2.88 6.18
C PHE A 81 -9.68 -2.89 7.00
N PRO A 82 -9.72 -3.61 8.14
CA PRO A 82 -10.95 -3.66 8.94
C PRO A 82 -11.38 -2.26 9.38
N PRO A 83 -12.68 -1.96 9.46
CA PRO A 83 -13.15 -0.66 9.94
C PRO A 83 -12.64 -0.39 11.35
N ARG A 84 -12.13 0.81 11.61
CA ARG A 84 -11.75 1.25 12.96
C ARG A 84 -12.93 1.92 13.66
N PRO A 85 -13.08 1.77 14.99
CA PRO A 85 -14.12 2.46 15.75
C PRO A 85 -14.10 4.00 15.58
N GLU A 86 -12.92 4.56 15.37
CA GLU A 86 -12.68 5.99 15.16
C GLU A 86 -12.88 6.46 13.72
N ASP A 87 -13.08 5.55 12.75
CA ASP A 87 -13.25 5.93 11.35
C ASP A 87 -14.56 6.70 11.17
N ARG A 88 -14.44 8.03 11.11
CA ARG A 88 -15.52 8.91 10.67
C ARG A 88 -15.44 9.04 9.16
N LEU A 89 -16.23 8.24 8.45
CA LEU A 89 -16.36 8.41 7.02
C LEU A 89 -17.16 9.68 6.75
N ALA A 90 -16.63 10.53 5.89
CA ALA A 90 -17.42 11.60 5.30
C ALA A 90 -18.67 11.01 4.62
N SER A 91 -19.77 11.77 4.62
CA SER A 91 -21.03 11.35 4.01
C SER A 91 -20.82 10.90 2.55
N GLY A 92 -21.22 9.66 2.24
CA GLY A 92 -21.12 9.09 0.89
C GLY A 92 -19.79 8.39 0.56
N LYS A 93 -18.83 8.29 1.49
CA LYS A 93 -17.64 7.44 1.31
C LYS A 93 -17.95 5.97 1.62
N GLU A 94 -17.54 5.08 0.72
CA GLU A 94 -17.67 3.64 0.89
C GLU A 94 -16.49 3.07 1.70
N THR A 95 -16.76 2.10 2.57
CA THR A 95 -15.70 1.36 3.26
C THR A 95 -15.01 0.38 2.32
N SER A 96 -13.72 0.16 2.58
CA SER A 96 -12.97 -0.92 1.96
C SER A 96 -12.27 -1.78 3.01
N SER A 97 -12.85 -2.95 3.29
CA SER A 97 -12.28 -3.93 4.20
C SER A 97 -11.01 -4.65 3.71
N ARG A 98 -10.66 -4.50 2.41
CA ARG A 98 -9.58 -5.25 1.76
C ARG A 98 -8.94 -4.41 0.68
N ARG A 99 -7.61 -4.29 0.70
CA ARG A 99 -6.88 -3.47 -0.25
C ARG A 99 -5.73 -4.25 -0.89
N ILE A 100 -5.47 -3.91 -2.15
CA ILE A 100 -4.36 -4.41 -2.94
C ILE A 100 -3.66 -3.20 -3.57
N GLY A 101 -2.40 -3.01 -3.24
CA GLY A 101 -1.52 -2.09 -3.95
C GLY A 101 -0.77 -2.85 -5.04
N LEU A 102 -0.89 -2.39 -6.29
CA LEU A 102 -0.07 -2.85 -7.41
C LEU A 102 0.95 -1.79 -7.76
N TYR A 103 2.21 -2.19 -7.84
CA TYR A 103 3.36 -1.32 -8.02
C TYR A 103 4.17 -1.77 -9.22
N VAL A 104 4.38 -0.85 -10.16
CA VAL A 104 5.06 -1.14 -11.42
C VAL A 104 6.20 -0.15 -11.60
N GLU A 105 7.43 -0.66 -11.62
CA GLU A 105 8.61 0.13 -11.98
C GLU A 105 8.51 0.53 -13.45
N MET A 106 8.64 1.83 -13.71
CA MET A 106 8.68 2.37 -15.06
C MET A 106 9.30 3.77 -15.07
N THR A 107 9.77 4.20 -16.22
CA THR A 107 10.18 5.57 -16.47
C THR A 107 8.97 6.49 -16.68
N ALA A 108 9.16 7.78 -16.44
CA ALA A 108 8.19 8.82 -16.80
C ALA A 108 7.76 8.75 -18.27
N ALA A 109 8.71 8.49 -19.18
CA ALA A 109 8.44 8.39 -20.61
C ALA A 109 7.54 7.19 -20.96
N GLU A 110 7.78 6.02 -20.34
CA GLU A 110 6.93 4.83 -20.50
C GLU A 110 5.53 5.07 -19.95
N MET A 111 5.42 5.69 -18.78
CA MET A 111 4.16 6.08 -18.17
C MET A 111 3.35 7.00 -19.09
N LEU A 112 3.96 8.08 -19.58
CA LEU A 112 3.30 9.06 -20.47
C LEU A 112 2.89 8.44 -21.82
N LYS A 113 3.70 7.51 -22.35
CA LYS A 113 3.38 6.75 -23.57
C LYS A 113 2.17 5.84 -23.35
N LYS A 114 2.09 5.21 -22.18
CA LYS A 114 1.06 4.23 -21.85
C LYS A 114 -0.27 4.87 -21.45
N PHE A 115 -0.21 5.99 -20.75
CA PHE A 115 -1.38 6.70 -20.24
C PHE A 115 -1.45 8.12 -20.83
N PRO A 116 -1.99 8.26 -22.06
CA PRO A 116 -2.25 9.58 -22.63
C PRO A 116 -3.11 10.43 -21.69
N GLY A 117 -2.65 11.64 -21.38
CA GLY A 117 -3.32 12.54 -20.43
C GLY A 117 -2.85 12.41 -18.98
N ALA A 118 -1.83 11.58 -18.71
CA ALA A 118 -1.16 11.61 -17.42
C ALA A 118 -0.46 12.95 -17.14
N GLU A 119 -0.38 13.31 -15.86
CA GLU A 119 0.40 14.45 -15.40
C GLU A 119 1.88 14.23 -15.68
N ARG A 120 2.61 15.30 -16.03
CA ARG A 120 3.98 15.21 -16.53
C ARG A 120 5.00 15.42 -15.40
N PRO A 121 5.70 14.36 -14.95
CA PRO A 121 6.90 14.52 -14.13
C PRO A 121 8.10 14.94 -14.99
N GLU A 122 9.26 15.06 -14.35
CA GLU A 122 10.52 15.26 -15.05
C GLU A 122 10.77 14.14 -16.08
N PRO A 123 11.07 14.47 -17.37
CA PRO A 123 10.98 13.53 -18.49
C PRO A 123 11.84 12.27 -18.41
N HIS A 124 12.85 12.25 -17.54
CA HIS A 124 13.83 11.16 -17.42
C HIS A 124 13.82 10.52 -16.03
N SER A 125 12.85 10.89 -15.19
CA SER A 125 12.72 10.27 -13.88
C SER A 125 12.36 8.78 -14.03
N GLU A 126 13.12 7.94 -13.34
CA GLU A 126 12.71 6.57 -13.01
C GLU A 126 11.82 6.59 -11.77
N GLY A 127 10.90 5.65 -11.68
CA GLY A 127 9.94 5.66 -10.59
C GLY A 127 9.01 4.46 -10.58
N VAL A 128 7.94 4.62 -9.82
CA VAL A 128 6.94 3.59 -9.59
C VAL A 128 5.56 4.14 -9.86
N LEU A 129 4.79 3.43 -10.68
CA LEU A 129 3.35 3.63 -10.81
C LEU A 129 2.64 2.78 -9.76
N VAL A 130 1.87 3.45 -8.90
CA VAL A 130 1.02 2.86 -7.86
C VAL A 130 -0.41 2.79 -8.37
N ILE A 131 -1.03 1.62 -8.26
CA ILE A 131 -2.42 1.38 -8.66
C ILE A 131 -3.16 0.78 -7.46
N ALA A 132 -4.22 1.45 -7.04
CA ALA A 132 -5.09 0.97 -5.96
C ALA A 132 -6.19 0.08 -6.52
N ILE A 133 -6.35 -1.08 -5.89
CA ILE A 133 -7.43 -2.02 -6.13
C ILE A 133 -8.04 -2.33 -4.76
N TYR A 134 -9.32 -2.06 -4.60
CA TYR A 134 -9.97 -2.09 -3.29
C TYR A 134 -11.30 -2.81 -3.36
N TYR A 135 -11.71 -3.39 -2.25
CA TYR A 135 -13.00 -4.07 -2.14
C TYR A 135 -14.04 -3.10 -1.64
N VAL A 136 -15.06 -2.82 -2.43
CA VAL A 136 -16.19 -2.00 -2.02
C VAL A 136 -17.16 -2.87 -1.23
N ASP A 137 -17.24 -2.67 0.09
CA ASP A 137 -18.03 -3.52 0.97
C ASP A 137 -19.54 -3.47 0.66
N ALA A 138 -20.05 -2.26 0.42
CA ALA A 138 -21.46 -2.03 0.13
C ALA A 138 -21.89 -2.72 -1.18
N ALA A 139 -21.07 -2.59 -2.23
CA ALA A 139 -21.30 -3.19 -3.55
C ALA A 139 -20.85 -4.66 -3.66
N LYS A 140 -20.16 -5.18 -2.63
CA LYS A 140 -19.60 -6.55 -2.57
C LYS A 140 -18.77 -6.92 -3.81
N ARG A 141 -17.94 -5.99 -4.28
CA ARG A 141 -17.13 -6.16 -5.49
C ARG A 141 -15.77 -5.50 -5.35
N TRP A 142 -14.83 -5.96 -6.19
CA TRP A 142 -13.53 -5.35 -6.32
C TRP A 142 -13.59 -4.24 -7.37
N GLU A 143 -12.94 -3.13 -7.09
CA GLU A 143 -12.79 -2.01 -8.01
C GLU A 143 -11.31 -1.65 -8.18
N ILE A 144 -11.00 -1.05 -9.32
CA ILE A 144 -9.70 -0.43 -9.59
C ILE A 144 -9.92 1.07 -9.52
N SER A 145 -8.97 1.82 -8.96
CA SER A 145 -9.02 3.28 -8.98
C SER A 145 -9.11 3.83 -10.41
N GLY A 146 -9.74 5.00 -10.57
CA GLY A 146 -9.84 5.68 -11.86
C GLY A 146 -8.49 6.17 -12.39
N CYS A 147 -7.53 6.40 -11.49
CA CYS A 147 -6.16 6.79 -11.79
C CYS A 147 -5.14 5.88 -11.10
N GLY A 148 -3.94 5.83 -11.65
CA GLY A 148 -2.72 5.43 -10.95
C GLY A 148 -1.96 6.68 -10.49
N SER A 149 -1.01 6.50 -9.61
CA SER A 149 -0.18 7.56 -9.05
C SER A 149 1.29 7.23 -9.26
N TYR A 150 1.99 8.04 -10.05
CA TYR A 150 3.39 7.86 -10.36
C TYR A 150 4.29 8.64 -9.40
N PHE A 151 5.32 7.97 -8.88
CA PHE A 151 6.34 8.51 -7.99
C PHE A 151 7.73 8.39 -8.61
N PRO A 152 8.39 9.51 -8.93
CA PRO A 152 9.83 9.52 -9.15
C PRO A 152 10.57 8.94 -7.93
N TYR A 153 11.59 8.12 -8.13
CA TYR A 153 12.45 7.67 -7.02
C TYR A 153 13.31 8.82 -6.50
N GLU A 154 13.88 9.61 -7.39
CA GLU A 154 14.69 10.77 -7.05
C GLU A 154 13.81 12.01 -6.87
N GLN A 155 13.40 12.28 -5.64
CA GLN A 155 12.65 13.48 -5.28
C GLN A 155 12.84 13.88 -3.82
N GLU A 156 12.66 15.17 -3.54
CA GLU A 156 12.62 15.69 -2.16
C GLU A 156 11.21 15.58 -1.60
N ALA A 157 11.11 15.05 -0.39
CA ALA A 157 9.92 15.10 0.42
C ALA A 157 9.64 16.57 0.79
N TYR A 158 8.42 17.01 0.54
CA TYR A 158 8.01 18.39 0.74
C TYR A 158 7.02 18.51 1.90
N ASN A 159 6.93 19.70 2.48
CA ASN A 159 5.95 19.99 3.51
C ASN A 159 4.59 20.30 2.90
N ARG A 160 3.67 19.33 2.91
CA ARG A 160 2.32 19.49 2.35
C ARG A 160 1.45 20.50 3.10
N LEU A 161 1.87 20.99 4.28
CA LEU A 161 1.15 22.04 5.01
C LEU A 161 1.64 23.47 4.69
N SER A 162 2.83 23.63 4.10
CA SER A 162 3.45 24.96 3.91
C SER A 162 3.86 25.31 2.48
N GLU A 163 3.81 24.38 1.54
CA GLU A 163 4.15 24.62 0.13
C GLU A 163 2.93 24.98 -0.73
N PRO A 164 3.10 25.65 -1.89
CA PRO A 164 1.98 25.91 -2.78
C PRO A 164 1.38 24.57 -3.24
N ASN A 165 0.19 24.28 -2.71
CA ASN A 165 -0.57 23.08 -3.02
C ASN A 165 -1.47 23.34 -4.24
N THR A 166 -1.70 22.30 -5.04
CA THR A 166 -2.73 22.36 -6.08
C THR A 166 -4.12 22.46 -5.45
N PRO A 167 -5.14 23.03 -6.13
CA PRO A 167 -6.50 23.06 -5.59
C PRO A 167 -7.04 21.68 -5.22
N ALA A 168 -6.75 20.65 -6.03
CA ALA A 168 -7.06 19.26 -5.71
C ALA A 168 -6.41 18.78 -4.41
N SER A 169 -5.13 19.11 -4.18
CA SER A 169 -4.43 18.75 -2.93
C SER A 169 -5.05 19.46 -1.72
N LEU A 170 -5.44 20.72 -1.85
CA LEU A 170 -6.12 21.46 -0.78
C LEU A 170 -7.48 20.85 -0.44
N LYS A 171 -8.27 20.44 -1.45
CA LYS A 171 -9.54 19.72 -1.23
C LYS A 171 -9.31 18.41 -0.46
N TYR A 172 -8.34 17.61 -0.88
CA TYR A 172 -7.97 16.37 -0.19
C TYR A 172 -7.51 16.62 1.26
N LEU A 173 -6.67 17.63 1.51
CA LEU A 173 -6.22 17.97 2.85
C LEU A 173 -7.37 18.40 3.77
N ALA A 174 -8.33 19.16 3.24
CA ALA A 174 -9.52 19.56 3.98
C ALA A 174 -10.37 18.34 4.37
N GLU A 175 -10.57 17.38 3.45
CA GLU A 175 -11.28 16.13 3.74
C GLU A 175 -10.59 15.32 4.84
N VAL A 176 -9.27 15.15 4.76
CA VAL A 176 -8.53 14.38 5.78
C VAL A 176 -8.61 15.07 7.15
N GLN A 177 -8.54 16.40 7.17
CA GLN A 177 -8.71 17.16 8.41
C GLN A 177 -10.11 17.00 9.01
N GLU A 178 -11.16 16.97 8.19
CA GLU A 178 -12.54 16.73 8.62
C GLU A 178 -12.73 15.31 9.18
N GLU A 179 -12.12 14.32 8.55
CA GLU A 179 -12.14 12.91 9.00
C GLU A 179 -11.30 12.67 10.26
N GLY A 180 -10.40 13.61 10.60
CA GLY A 180 -9.49 13.47 11.73
C GLY A 180 -8.44 12.38 11.55
N ARG A 181 -8.17 11.94 10.30
CA ARG A 181 -7.18 10.89 10.06
C ARG A 181 -5.76 11.42 10.32
N PRO A 182 -4.90 10.65 11.00
CA PRO A 182 -3.52 11.06 11.21
C PRO A 182 -2.79 11.12 9.86
N MET A 183 -2.05 12.21 9.62
CA MET A 183 -1.28 12.41 8.40
C MET A 183 0.10 12.99 8.74
N SER A 184 1.14 12.52 8.06
CA SER A 184 2.45 13.18 8.12
C SER A 184 2.39 14.56 7.48
N LYS A 185 3.18 15.48 8.04
CA LYS A 185 3.41 16.81 7.46
C LYS A 185 4.25 16.75 6.18
N MET A 186 5.09 15.72 6.04
CA MET A 186 5.92 15.53 4.86
C MET A 186 5.24 14.60 3.86
N ALA A 187 5.56 14.80 2.60
CA ALA A 187 4.85 14.21 1.47
C ALA A 187 5.80 13.97 0.30
N LEU A 188 5.46 13.01 -0.56
CA LEU A 188 6.06 12.89 -1.88
C LEU A 188 5.14 13.48 -2.94
N ARG A 189 5.73 14.09 -3.96
CA ARG A 189 4.98 14.54 -5.13
C ARG A 189 4.59 13.31 -5.94
N CYS A 190 3.36 13.32 -6.41
CA CYS A 190 2.82 12.24 -7.20
C CYS A 190 2.10 12.80 -8.43
N TYR A 191 2.15 12.04 -9.51
CA TYR A 191 1.60 12.44 -10.81
C TYR A 191 0.52 11.45 -11.22
N LEU A 192 -0.68 11.93 -11.47
CA LEU A 192 -1.81 11.07 -11.78
C LEU A 192 -1.77 10.57 -13.23
N ALA A 193 -1.94 9.26 -13.40
CA ALA A 193 -2.06 8.61 -14.69
C ALA A 193 -3.49 8.06 -14.88
N PRO A 194 -4.24 8.43 -15.94
CA PRO A 194 -5.62 8.00 -16.12
C PRO A 194 -5.69 6.49 -16.47
N LEU A 195 -6.13 5.68 -15.51
CA LEU A 195 -6.32 4.24 -15.73
C LEU A 195 -7.66 3.95 -16.40
N GLN A 196 -8.71 4.69 -16.05
CA GLN A 196 -10.06 4.49 -16.60
C GLN A 196 -10.55 5.79 -17.25
N PRO A 197 -10.02 6.17 -18.43
CA PRO A 197 -10.37 7.43 -19.08
C PRO A 197 -11.86 7.57 -19.38
N MET A 198 -12.59 6.50 -19.65
CA MET A 198 -14.05 6.56 -19.86
C MET A 198 -14.78 6.86 -18.56
N LEU A 199 -14.38 6.23 -17.45
CA LEU A 199 -14.92 6.56 -16.12
C LEU A 199 -14.68 8.03 -15.79
N LEU A 200 -13.45 8.52 -15.97
CA LEU A 200 -13.11 9.93 -15.71
C LEU A 200 -13.90 10.88 -16.61
N HIS A 201 -14.12 10.51 -17.87
CA HIS A 201 -14.99 11.27 -18.76
C HIS A 201 -16.45 11.28 -18.27
N SER A 202 -17.01 10.14 -17.87
CA SER A 202 -18.37 10.06 -17.33
C SER A 202 -18.54 10.88 -16.05
N MET A 203 -17.53 10.92 -15.16
CA MET A 203 -17.56 11.77 -13.97
C MET A 203 -17.64 13.25 -14.34
N ARG A 204 -16.88 13.70 -15.35
CA ARG A 204 -16.97 15.07 -15.86
C ARG A 204 -18.34 15.39 -16.44
N GLN A 205 -18.91 14.47 -17.21
CA GLN A 205 -20.27 14.62 -17.75
C GLN A 205 -21.33 14.68 -16.65
N ALA A 206 -21.10 14.02 -15.51
CA ALA A 206 -21.95 14.11 -14.32
C ALA A 206 -21.72 15.40 -13.50
N GLY A 207 -20.91 16.34 -13.99
CA GLY A 207 -20.69 17.66 -13.37
C GLY A 207 -19.62 17.70 -12.29
N PHE A 208 -18.79 16.65 -12.15
CA PHE A 208 -17.64 16.69 -11.25
C PHE A 208 -16.51 17.52 -11.89
N ASP A 209 -16.04 18.54 -11.18
CA ASP A 209 -14.87 19.32 -11.59
C ASP A 209 -13.57 18.50 -11.48
N ASP A 210 -12.57 18.86 -12.29
CA ASP A 210 -11.30 18.14 -12.36
C ASP A 210 -10.57 18.08 -11.01
N ASP A 211 -10.62 19.15 -10.21
CA ASP A 211 -9.94 19.17 -8.90
C ASP A 211 -10.63 18.22 -7.91
N ARG A 212 -11.95 18.10 -7.96
CA ARG A 212 -12.72 17.15 -7.14
C ARG A 212 -12.44 15.72 -7.56
N ILE A 213 -12.36 15.45 -8.87
CA ILE A 213 -11.97 14.13 -9.37
C ILE A 213 -10.56 13.80 -8.87
N LYS A 214 -9.59 14.70 -9.06
CA LYS A 214 -8.20 14.48 -8.62
C LYS A 214 -8.08 14.29 -7.12
N ALA A 215 -8.77 15.08 -6.30
CA ALA A 215 -8.77 14.95 -4.84
C ALA A 215 -9.28 13.56 -4.41
N ALA A 216 -10.38 13.09 -5.01
CA ALA A 216 -10.90 11.75 -4.76
C ALA A 216 -9.91 10.66 -5.17
N MET A 217 -9.22 10.81 -6.31
CA MET A 217 -8.21 9.84 -6.76
C MET A 217 -6.98 9.79 -5.84
N ILE A 218 -6.52 10.95 -5.35
CA ILE A 218 -5.42 11.05 -4.38
C ILE A 218 -5.81 10.34 -3.08
N GLY A 219 -7.01 10.64 -2.55
CA GLY A 219 -7.52 10.00 -1.34
C GLY A 219 -7.59 8.48 -1.49
N ASN A 220 -8.11 8.00 -2.62
CA ASN A 220 -8.25 6.58 -2.89
C ASN A 220 -6.93 5.81 -3.00
N ILE A 221 -5.81 6.44 -3.37
CA ILE A 221 -4.52 5.76 -3.56
C ILE A 221 -3.57 5.94 -2.36
N SER A 222 -3.86 6.88 -1.46
CA SER A 222 -2.97 7.25 -0.36
C SER A 222 -2.54 6.08 0.52
N ASP A 223 -3.46 5.14 0.82
CA ASP A 223 -3.17 3.96 1.62
C ASP A 223 -2.12 3.06 0.93
N GLU A 224 -2.25 2.83 -0.38
CA GLU A 224 -1.28 2.05 -1.16
C GLU A 224 0.10 2.70 -1.25
N GLN A 225 0.16 4.04 -1.27
CA GLN A 225 1.44 4.77 -1.22
C GLN A 225 2.14 4.56 0.13
N ILE A 226 1.37 4.59 1.21
CA ILE A 226 1.84 4.34 2.57
C ILE A 226 2.31 2.88 2.71
N MET A 227 1.55 1.91 2.21
CA MET A 227 1.96 0.49 2.20
C MET A 227 3.29 0.28 1.50
N LEU A 228 3.51 0.94 0.35
CA LEU A 228 4.78 0.88 -0.37
C LEU A 228 5.93 1.43 0.45
N ALA A 229 5.77 2.64 0.99
CA ALA A 229 6.80 3.28 1.80
C ALA A 229 7.19 2.40 3.01
N GLN A 230 6.20 1.79 3.66
CA GLN A 230 6.42 0.88 4.79
C GLN A 230 7.16 -0.39 4.39
N LEU A 231 6.72 -1.07 3.33
CA LEU A 231 7.38 -2.27 2.83
C LEU A 231 8.84 -1.99 2.50
N CYS A 232 9.11 -0.95 1.70
CA CYS A 232 10.45 -0.60 1.26
C CYS A 232 11.36 -0.22 2.44
N ALA A 233 10.84 0.55 3.41
CA ALA A 233 11.62 0.92 4.59
C ALA A 233 11.98 -0.29 5.46
N VAL A 234 11.05 -1.24 5.63
CA VAL A 234 11.27 -2.47 6.41
C VAL A 234 12.22 -3.44 5.69
N LEU A 235 12.10 -3.60 4.37
CA LEU A 235 13.02 -4.45 3.59
C LEU A 235 14.47 -3.98 3.59
N ASN A 236 14.70 -2.68 3.80
CA ASN A 236 16.05 -2.13 3.94
C ASN A 236 16.67 -2.35 5.35
N CYS A 237 15.92 -2.93 6.29
CA CYS A 237 16.44 -3.27 7.61
C CYS A 237 17.34 -4.50 7.55
N GLY A 238 18.51 -4.44 8.20
CA GLY A 238 19.50 -5.53 8.17
C GLY A 238 19.10 -6.79 8.95
N ASN A 239 17.99 -6.74 9.69
CA ASN A 239 17.42 -7.84 10.46
C ASN A 239 16.05 -8.28 9.93
N VAL A 240 15.72 -7.95 8.67
CA VAL A 240 14.48 -8.38 8.02
C VAL A 240 14.83 -9.31 6.88
N GLU A 241 14.13 -10.43 6.82
CA GLU A 241 14.23 -11.46 5.78
C GLU A 241 12.86 -11.65 5.13
N GLN A 242 12.87 -12.14 3.89
CA GLN A 242 11.67 -12.51 3.15
C GLN A 242 11.52 -14.04 3.21
N ALA A 243 10.35 -14.52 3.60
CA ALA A 243 10.01 -15.94 3.57
C ALA A 243 8.91 -16.20 2.54
N ASP A 244 9.06 -17.28 1.76
CA ASP A 244 8.04 -17.71 0.81
C ASP A 244 6.95 -18.54 1.49
N VAL A 245 5.70 -18.24 1.16
CA VAL A 245 4.50 -18.95 1.60
C VAL A 245 3.84 -19.56 0.35
N PRO A 246 4.18 -20.81 0.00
CA PRO A 246 3.69 -21.43 -1.22
C PRO A 246 2.19 -21.74 -1.14
N VAL A 247 1.55 -21.85 -2.31
CA VAL A 247 0.18 -22.36 -2.40
C VAL A 247 0.16 -23.84 -2.02
N PRO A 248 -0.70 -24.26 -1.06
CA PRO A 248 -0.84 -25.69 -0.75
C PRO A 248 -1.31 -26.49 -1.98
N GLU A 249 -0.59 -27.54 -2.36
CA GLU A 249 -0.86 -28.29 -3.59
C GLU A 249 -2.30 -28.82 -3.69
N LYS A 250 -2.87 -29.28 -2.56
CA LYS A 250 -4.25 -29.79 -2.51
C LYS A 250 -5.24 -28.70 -2.94
N LEU A 251 -5.01 -27.46 -2.50
CA LEU A 251 -5.85 -26.31 -2.86
C LEU A 251 -5.67 -25.92 -4.33
N ALA A 252 -4.43 -25.91 -4.83
CA ALA A 252 -4.14 -25.65 -6.24
C ALA A 252 -4.83 -26.68 -7.16
N ARG A 253 -4.70 -27.98 -6.87
CA ARG A 253 -5.37 -29.06 -7.62
C ARG A 253 -6.89 -28.93 -7.61
N ALA A 254 -7.48 -28.61 -6.46
CA ALA A 254 -8.92 -28.43 -6.33
C ALA A 254 -9.42 -27.27 -7.20
N ARG A 255 -8.73 -26.13 -7.21
CA ARG A 255 -9.08 -24.98 -8.04
C ARG A 255 -8.95 -25.26 -9.53
N ALA A 256 -7.87 -25.94 -9.94
CA ALA A 256 -7.67 -26.37 -11.32
C ALA A 256 -8.81 -27.28 -11.81
N LYS A 257 -9.22 -28.26 -11.00
CA LYS A 257 -10.36 -29.15 -11.31
C LYS A 257 -11.68 -28.38 -11.48
N SER A 258 -11.86 -27.27 -10.76
CA SER A 258 -13.03 -26.41 -10.86
C SER A 258 -12.93 -25.32 -11.93
N GLY A 259 -11.86 -25.28 -12.74
CA GLY A 259 -11.66 -24.24 -13.76
C GLY A 259 -11.50 -22.82 -13.20
N LYS A 260 -11.13 -22.68 -11.92
CA LYS A 260 -10.92 -21.39 -11.26
C LYS A 260 -9.49 -20.90 -11.50
N LEU A 261 -9.27 -19.59 -11.39
CA LEU A 261 -7.92 -19.02 -11.55
C LEU A 261 -6.94 -19.58 -10.51
N PRO A 262 -5.64 -19.72 -10.84
CA PRO A 262 -4.65 -20.17 -9.86
C PRO A 262 -4.54 -19.21 -8.68
N LEU A 263 -4.06 -19.73 -7.55
CA LEU A 263 -3.60 -18.90 -6.44
C LEU A 263 -2.11 -18.63 -6.63
N TYR A 264 -1.61 -17.63 -5.91
CA TYR A 264 -0.22 -17.19 -6.04
C TYR A 264 0.57 -17.45 -4.77
N ASP A 265 1.86 -17.73 -4.91
CA ASP A 265 2.76 -17.75 -3.77
C ASP A 265 2.89 -16.34 -3.18
N TYR A 266 3.09 -16.26 -1.86
CA TYR A 266 3.28 -15.00 -1.16
C TYR A 266 4.67 -14.89 -0.58
N LYS A 267 5.13 -13.66 -0.41
CA LYS A 267 6.26 -13.29 0.43
C LYS A 267 5.74 -12.67 1.71
N VAL A 268 6.31 -13.07 2.84
CA VAL A 268 6.07 -12.46 4.15
C VAL A 268 7.38 -11.96 4.72
N LEU A 269 7.32 -10.95 5.58
CA LEU A 269 8.48 -10.37 6.24
C LEU A 269 8.71 -11.06 7.58
N THR A 270 9.93 -11.53 7.83
CA THR A 270 10.35 -12.13 9.11
C THR A 270 11.51 -11.34 9.68
N VAL A 271 11.54 -11.12 10.99
CA VAL A 271 12.63 -10.37 11.64
C VAL A 271 13.64 -11.35 12.26
N SER A 272 14.87 -11.36 11.76
CA SER A 272 15.96 -12.18 12.28
C SER A 272 16.64 -11.46 13.45
N GLY A 273 16.39 -11.93 14.67
CA GLY A 273 17.12 -11.46 15.84
C GLY A 273 16.72 -12.25 17.07
N ASP A 274 17.70 -12.63 17.88
CA ASP A 274 17.48 -13.19 19.21
C ASP A 274 16.48 -12.28 19.93
N VAL A 275 15.37 -12.87 20.37
CA VAL A 275 14.59 -12.35 21.47
C VAL A 275 15.54 -12.39 22.65
N ALA A 276 16.40 -11.37 22.77
CA ALA A 276 17.13 -11.12 23.97
C ALA A 276 16.03 -10.84 25.00
N SER A 277 15.64 -11.90 25.71
CA SER A 277 15.09 -11.84 27.05
C SER A 277 16.09 -11.03 27.85
N ARG A 278 16.04 -9.71 27.71
CA ARG A 278 16.61 -8.82 28.70
C ARG A 278 15.82 -9.14 29.92
N GLU A 279 16.44 -9.91 30.80
CA GLU A 279 16.02 -10.08 32.18
C GLU A 279 15.50 -8.73 32.66
N GLN A 280 14.27 -8.79 33.12
CA GLN A 280 13.53 -7.68 33.69
C GLN A 280 14.40 -7.12 34.81
N SER A 281 15.14 -6.04 34.53
CA SER A 281 15.80 -5.31 35.59
C SER A 281 14.69 -4.62 36.36
N ASP A 282 14.26 -5.23 37.46
CA ASP A 282 13.33 -4.67 38.43
C ASP A 282 13.91 -3.38 39.00
N LYS A 283 13.66 -2.27 38.29
CA LYS A 283 13.72 -0.93 38.85
C LYS A 283 12.28 -0.53 39.18
N PRO A 284 11.89 -0.50 40.46
CA PRO A 284 10.55 -0.07 40.83
C PRO A 284 10.47 1.45 40.62
N GLY A 285 9.49 1.91 39.83
CA GLY A 285 9.14 3.34 39.81
C GLY A 285 8.69 3.99 38.51
N TYR A 286 8.56 3.27 37.38
CA TYR A 286 7.92 3.84 36.19
C TYR A 286 6.96 2.82 35.59
N GLU A 287 5.66 3.18 35.52
CA GLU A 287 4.72 2.55 34.60
C GLU A 287 5.37 2.56 33.21
N SER A 288 5.72 1.36 32.73
CA SER A 288 6.49 1.20 31.50
C SER A 288 5.66 1.68 30.33
N ALA A 289 5.87 2.94 29.91
CA ALA A 289 5.37 3.46 28.65
C ALA A 289 5.62 2.43 27.54
N MET A 290 4.53 1.99 26.93
CA MET A 290 4.47 0.96 25.91
C MET A 290 5.40 1.34 24.74
N ARG A 291 6.47 0.57 24.50
CA ARG A 291 7.51 0.92 23.52
C ARG A 291 7.07 0.51 22.11
N ARG A 292 6.74 1.50 21.28
CA ARG A 292 6.29 1.31 19.88
C ARG A 292 7.36 0.67 18.98
N THR A 293 6.89 -0.05 17.96
CA THR A 293 7.70 -0.49 16.81
C THR A 293 8.22 0.71 16.03
N HIS A 294 9.52 0.75 15.74
CA HIS A 294 10.13 1.85 15.00
C HIS A 294 11.40 1.42 14.26
N LEU A 295 11.78 2.21 13.26
CA LEU A 295 13.07 2.10 12.59
C LEU A 295 14.17 2.70 13.46
N ARG A 296 15.15 1.89 13.86
CA ARG A 296 16.40 2.39 14.42
C ARG A 296 17.36 2.71 13.29
N ARG A 297 17.89 3.94 13.27
CA ARG A 297 18.86 4.42 12.28
C ARG A 297 20.14 3.59 12.29
N GLY A 298 20.72 3.43 11.10
CA GLY A 298 22.07 2.91 10.94
C GLY A 298 23.09 3.85 11.61
N HIS A 299 24.15 3.27 12.16
CA HIS A 299 25.19 4.02 12.86
C HIS A 299 26.51 3.25 12.86
N ILE A 300 27.62 3.97 13.00
CA ILE A 300 28.92 3.35 13.24
C ILE A 300 28.95 2.81 14.67
N ARG A 301 29.27 1.53 14.84
CA ARG A 301 29.49 0.88 16.13
C ARG A 301 30.95 0.49 16.27
N ARG A 302 31.51 0.71 17.46
CA ARG A 302 32.81 0.16 17.85
C ARG A 302 32.62 -1.17 18.56
N LEU A 303 33.30 -2.21 18.09
CA LEU A 303 33.31 -3.55 18.70
C LEU A 303 34.51 -3.72 19.63
N ALA A 304 34.55 -4.83 20.38
CA ALA A 304 35.72 -5.24 21.15
C ALA A 304 36.96 -5.34 20.22
N ALA A 305 38.15 -5.08 20.77
CA ALA A 305 39.40 -4.88 20.03
C ALA A 305 39.45 -3.66 19.09
N GLY A 306 38.54 -2.68 19.26
CA GLY A 306 38.66 -1.36 18.64
C GLY A 306 38.15 -1.25 17.19
N ARG A 307 37.69 -2.36 16.60
CA ARG A 307 37.15 -2.41 15.23
C ARG A 307 35.88 -1.57 15.07
N LEU A 308 35.81 -0.75 14.03
CA LEU A 308 34.63 0.03 13.65
C LEU A 308 33.83 -0.72 12.58
N VAL A 309 32.51 -0.79 12.72
CA VAL A 309 31.59 -1.40 11.76
C VAL A 309 30.38 -0.50 11.54
N TRP A 310 29.86 -0.45 10.32
CA TRP A 310 28.55 0.15 10.05
C TRP A 310 27.44 -0.83 10.43
N VAL A 311 26.57 -0.43 11.34
CA VAL A 311 25.36 -1.18 11.68
C VAL A 311 24.25 -0.66 10.77
N ARG A 312 23.66 -1.55 9.96
CA ARG A 312 22.50 -1.21 9.13
C ARG A 312 21.31 -0.77 10.00
N PRO A 313 20.37 0.01 9.44
CA PRO A 313 19.07 0.22 10.07
C PRO A 313 18.45 -1.11 10.49
N ALA A 314 17.69 -1.09 11.58
CA ALA A 314 17.05 -2.29 12.10
C ALA A 314 15.62 -1.98 12.57
N LEU A 315 14.71 -2.90 12.34
CA LEU A 315 13.38 -2.87 12.93
C LEU A 315 13.49 -3.25 14.40
N VAL A 316 12.96 -2.42 15.31
CA VAL A 316 13.04 -2.63 16.76
C VAL A 316 11.64 -2.76 17.35
N ASN A 317 11.51 -3.65 18.35
CA ASN A 317 10.25 -3.99 19.04
C ASN A 317 9.19 -4.66 18.15
N ALA A 318 9.58 -5.36 17.08
CA ALA A 318 8.64 -6.02 16.15
C ALA A 318 7.64 -6.97 16.83
N ASP A 319 8.07 -7.67 17.90
CA ASP A 319 7.27 -8.67 18.64
C ASP A 319 6.59 -8.15 19.91
N LYS A 320 6.74 -6.86 20.26
CA LYS A 320 5.98 -6.33 21.39
C LYS A 320 4.63 -5.93 20.82
N ASP A 321 3.54 -6.41 21.44
CA ASP A 321 2.11 -6.12 21.15
C ASP A 321 1.72 -4.62 21.08
N ALA A 322 2.72 -3.73 21.06
CA ALA A 322 2.68 -2.30 20.86
C ALA A 322 2.84 -1.93 19.37
N GLY A 323 1.92 -2.39 18.53
CA GLY A 323 1.80 -1.86 17.16
C GLY A 323 1.15 -2.79 16.13
N ILE A 324 1.16 -4.10 16.36
CA ILE A 324 0.41 -5.06 15.54
C ILE A 324 -0.81 -5.47 16.36
N ILE A 325 -1.97 -4.94 16.03
CA ILE A 325 -3.23 -5.37 16.62
C ILE A 325 -3.61 -6.70 15.97
N GLU A 326 -3.15 -7.84 16.51
CA GLU A 326 -3.80 -9.14 16.23
C GLU A 326 -5.10 -9.20 17.05
N LYS A 327 -6.18 -8.62 16.53
CA LYS A 327 -7.53 -8.76 17.10
C LYS A 327 -8.34 -9.78 16.30
N SER A 328 -8.03 -11.06 16.49
CA SER A 328 -8.90 -12.15 16.06
C SER A 328 -10.10 -12.26 17.01
N TYR A 329 -11.17 -11.52 16.76
CA TYR A 329 -12.41 -11.68 17.52
C TYR A 329 -13.12 -12.97 17.11
N ARG A 330 -13.05 -14.02 17.94
CA ARG A 330 -14.01 -15.12 17.89
C ARG A 330 -15.31 -14.65 18.57
N VAL A 331 -16.30 -14.25 17.77
CA VAL A 331 -17.67 -14.07 18.26
C VAL A 331 -18.18 -15.44 18.72
N LYS A 332 -18.32 -15.65 20.03
CA LYS A 332 -19.15 -16.73 20.55
C LYS A 332 -20.59 -16.22 20.56
N SER A 333 -21.43 -16.78 19.70
CA SER A 333 -22.88 -16.69 19.85
C SER A 333 -23.24 -17.24 21.23
N SER A 334 -23.96 -16.45 22.02
CA SER A 334 -24.69 -16.94 23.20
C SER A 334 -26.09 -17.34 22.78
#